data_AF-A0A415QES7-F1
#
_entry.id   AF-A0A415QES7-F1
#
_cell.length_a   1.000
_cell.length_b   1.000
_cell.length_c   1.000
_cell.angle_alpha   90.00
_cell.angle_beta   90.00
_cell.angle_gamma   90.00
#
_symmetry.space_group_name_H-M   'P 1'
#
loop_
_entity.id
_entity.type
_entity.pdbx_description
1 polymer ?
#
loop_
_entity_poly.entity_id
_entity_poly.type
_entity_poly.pdbx_seq_one_letter_code
_entity_poly.pdbx_strand_id
1 'polypeptide(L)'
;MKLIMWIFFVVLSMTVYFQKDTNLDQMKEKERVEYLKKSSKKVVKQYGPDYYRKVKPLIIERIVIGVRDSISAGWMRREHKGRAYYLVEFPYDPNYEYFHAGFAARVYFWADTGIAFQVVFGNGWGFVEIDQPEKYKDQERIMEYERQPPKKQEE
;
A
#
# COMPACT_ATOMS: atom_id res chain seq x y z
N MET A 1 -2.68 -44.95 21.50
CA MET A 1 -1.62 -44.34 20.67
C MET A 1 -2.12 -43.58 19.43
N LYS A 2 -3.38 -43.10 19.39
CA LYS A 2 -3.92 -42.30 18.27
C LYS A 2 -4.50 -40.93 18.71
N LEU A 3 -4.49 -40.61 20.00
CA LEU A 3 -5.05 -39.37 20.54
C LEU A 3 -4.01 -38.23 20.71
N ILE A 4 -2.72 -38.57 20.72
CA ILE A 4 -1.62 -37.58 20.89
C ILE A 4 -1.24 -36.97 19.53
N MET A 5 -1.60 -37.62 18.41
CA MET A 5 -1.29 -37.16 17.05
C MET A 5 -2.37 -36.23 16.44
N TRP A 6 -3.20 -35.60 17.26
CA TRP A 6 -4.14 -34.56 16.82
C TRP A 6 -3.87 -33.20 17.49
N ILE A 7 -3.05 -33.17 18.54
CA ILE A 7 -2.68 -31.92 19.22
C ILE A 7 -1.57 -31.17 18.44
N PHE A 8 -0.90 -31.84 17.51
CA PHE A 8 0.15 -31.22 16.68
C PHE A 8 -0.34 -30.53 15.40
N PHE A 9 -1.64 -30.51 15.10
CA PHE A 9 -2.15 -29.97 13.83
C PHE A 9 -3.06 -28.72 13.94
N VAL A 10 -3.22 -28.15 15.13
CA VAL A 10 -4.01 -26.90 15.32
C VAL A 10 -3.14 -25.69 15.68
N VAL A 11 -1.82 -25.84 15.79
CA VAL A 11 -0.89 -24.71 15.95
C VAL A 11 -0.35 -24.28 14.58
N LEU A 12 -1.25 -23.92 13.67
CA LEU A 12 -0.94 -23.38 12.34
C LEU A 12 -2.19 -22.57 11.93
N SER A 13 -2.26 -21.25 11.85
CA SER A 13 -1.26 -20.24 11.58
C SER A 13 -1.86 -18.86 11.94
N MET A 14 -1.92 -18.50 13.22
CA MET A 14 -2.14 -17.09 13.58
C MET A 14 -0.78 -16.39 13.56
N THR A 15 -0.22 -16.21 12.36
CA THR A 15 0.78 -15.16 12.17
C THR A 15 0.04 -13.84 12.31
N VAL A 16 -0.13 -13.39 13.54
CA VAL A 16 -0.41 -11.99 13.81
C VAL A 16 0.77 -11.24 13.20
N TYR A 17 0.56 -10.63 12.04
CA TYR A 17 1.55 -9.76 11.42
C TYR A 17 1.66 -8.53 12.31
N PHE A 18 2.43 -8.63 13.39
CA PHE A 18 2.92 -7.44 14.09
C PHE A 18 3.79 -6.70 13.07
N GLN A 19 3.22 -5.70 12.40
CA GLN A 19 4.01 -4.73 11.66
C GLN A 19 4.89 -4.05 12.70
N LYS A 20 6.19 -4.38 12.69
CA LYS A 20 7.16 -3.75 13.56
C LYS A 20 7.12 -2.26 13.29
N ASP A 21 6.69 -1.49 14.29
CA ASP A 21 6.79 -0.05 14.30
C ASP A 21 8.26 0.32 14.05
N THR A 22 8.50 0.96 12.91
CA THR A 22 9.82 1.41 12.54
C THR A 22 9.71 2.83 11.99
N ASN A 23 10.15 3.79 12.81
CA ASN A 23 10.18 5.19 12.44
C ASN A 23 11.06 5.41 11.20
N LEU A 24 10.42 5.68 10.05
CA LEU A 24 11.08 5.85 8.76
C LEU A 24 11.90 7.15 8.72
N ASP A 25 11.47 8.18 9.43
CA ASP A 25 12.19 9.46 9.49
C ASP A 25 13.52 9.34 10.25
N GLN A 26 13.64 8.36 11.14
CA GLN A 26 14.88 8.06 11.86
C GLN A 26 15.82 7.10 11.09
N MET A 27 15.36 6.49 10.01
CA MET A 27 16.19 5.59 9.19
C MET A 27 17.19 6.36 8.32
N LYS A 28 18.33 5.72 8.04
CA LYS A 28 19.20 6.15 6.95
C LYS A 28 18.44 6.04 5.63
N GLU A 29 18.69 6.97 4.71
CA GLU A 29 17.95 7.07 3.45
C GLU A 29 17.93 5.76 2.65
N LYS A 30 19.09 5.11 2.50
CA LYS A 30 19.21 3.83 1.79
C LYS A 30 18.34 2.72 2.42
N GLU A 31 18.33 2.64 3.75
CA GLU A 31 17.56 1.64 4.49
C GLU A 31 16.05 1.92 4.37
N ARG A 32 15.66 3.20 4.48
CA ARG A 32 14.28 3.65 4.29
C ARG A 32 13.76 3.32 2.90
N VAL A 33 14.52 3.64 1.86
CA VAL A 33 14.13 3.39 0.47
C VAL A 33 13.96 1.89 0.23
N GLU A 34 14.86 1.06 0.72
CA GLU A 34 14.73 -0.40 0.59
C GLU A 34 13.53 -0.96 1.36
N TYR A 35 13.27 -0.44 2.57
CA TYR A 35 12.07 -0.77 3.34
C TYR A 35 10.80 -0.45 2.54
N LEU A 36 10.67 0.80 2.06
CA LEU A 36 9.51 1.28 1.32
C LEU A 36 9.28 0.48 0.04
N LYS A 37 10.35 0.20 -0.73
CA LYS A 37 10.27 -0.65 -1.94
C LYS A 37 9.83 -2.07 -1.62
N LYS A 38 10.31 -2.68 -0.54
CA LYS A 38 9.97 -4.06 -0.17
C LYS A 38 8.54 -4.15 0.36
N SER A 39 8.18 -3.27 1.29
CA SER A 39 6.87 -3.27 1.95
C SER A 39 5.75 -2.90 0.99
N SER A 40 5.93 -1.88 0.15
CA SER A 40 4.91 -1.48 -0.84
C SER A 40 4.59 -2.60 -1.83
N LYS A 41 5.60 -3.36 -2.30
CA LYS A 41 5.38 -4.53 -3.17
C LYS A 41 4.52 -5.59 -2.50
N LYS A 42 4.70 -5.81 -1.19
CA LYS A 42 3.87 -6.75 -0.43
C LYS A 42 2.42 -6.27 -0.35
N VAL A 43 2.22 -4.99 -0.02
CA VAL A 43 0.90 -4.37 0.06
C VAL A 43 0.17 -4.47 -1.29
N VAL A 44 0.80 -4.04 -2.40
CA VAL A 44 0.15 -4.12 -3.72
C VAL A 44 -0.20 -5.57 -4.09
N LYS A 45 0.71 -6.53 -3.87
CA LYS A 45 0.43 -7.94 -4.15
C LYS A 45 -0.69 -8.53 -3.30
N GLN A 46 -0.86 -8.04 -2.08
CA GLN A 46 -1.91 -8.48 -1.17
C GLN A 46 -3.28 -7.91 -1.56
N TYR A 47 -3.34 -6.62 -1.87
CA TYR A 47 -4.61 -5.90 -2.03
C TYR A 47 -5.03 -5.67 -3.49
N GLY A 48 -4.14 -5.87 -4.45
CA GLY A 48 -4.43 -5.64 -5.88
C GLY A 48 -3.31 -6.20 -6.75
N PRO A 49 -3.12 -7.54 -6.76
CA PRO A 49 -2.00 -8.18 -7.45
C PRO A 49 -1.96 -7.81 -8.94
N ASP A 50 -3.12 -7.64 -9.57
CA ASP A 50 -3.24 -7.28 -10.99
C ASP A 50 -2.83 -5.84 -11.31
N TYR A 51 -2.58 -5.00 -10.30
CA TYR A 51 -2.00 -3.66 -10.45
C TYR A 51 -0.48 -3.64 -10.28
N TYR A 52 0.15 -4.76 -9.91
CA TYR A 52 1.60 -4.78 -9.73
C TYR A 52 2.33 -4.69 -11.08
N ARG A 53 3.19 -3.68 -11.25
CA ARG A 53 4.01 -3.48 -12.45
C ARG A 53 5.50 -3.41 -12.11
N LYS A 54 6.34 -4.00 -12.96
CA LYS A 54 7.81 -3.93 -12.91
C LYS A 54 8.38 -3.12 -14.09
N VAL A 55 7.65 -2.12 -14.56
CA VAL A 55 7.98 -1.40 -15.80
C VAL A 55 8.95 -0.24 -15.58
N LYS A 56 8.79 0.51 -14.49
CA LYS A 56 9.58 1.71 -14.19
C LYS A 56 9.96 1.74 -12.69
N PRO A 57 11.01 2.48 -12.30
CA PRO A 57 11.37 2.67 -10.89
C PRO A 57 10.20 3.25 -10.08
N LEU A 58 10.12 2.86 -8.81
CA LEU A 58 9.12 3.42 -7.89
C LEU A 58 9.45 4.87 -7.57
N ILE A 59 8.43 5.72 -7.52
CA ILE A 59 8.54 7.11 -7.07
C ILE A 59 8.22 7.14 -5.58
N ILE A 60 9.05 7.82 -4.79
CA ILE A 60 8.90 7.89 -3.34
C ILE A 60 8.90 9.35 -2.91
N GLU A 61 7.86 9.76 -2.20
CA GLU A 61 7.70 11.13 -1.71
C GLU A 61 7.37 11.14 -0.22
N ARG A 62 7.89 12.11 0.51
CA ARG A 62 7.52 12.37 1.91
C ARG A 62 6.62 13.59 1.96
N ILE A 63 5.45 13.45 2.58
CA ILE A 63 4.41 14.48 2.62
C ILE A 63 4.07 14.78 4.08
N VAL A 64 3.90 16.06 4.41
CA VAL A 64 3.45 16.52 5.74
C VAL A 64 2.02 17.02 5.62
N ILE A 65 1.10 16.42 6.36
CA ILE A 65 -0.34 16.67 6.25
C ILE A 65 -0.69 18.07 6.71
N GLY A 66 -1.47 18.78 5.91
CA GLY A 66 -1.90 20.15 6.12
C GLY A 66 -0.80 21.19 5.91
N VAL A 67 0.37 20.80 5.37
CA VAL A 67 1.50 21.71 5.13
C VAL A 67 1.86 21.70 3.65
N ARG A 68 1.18 22.59 2.90
CA ARG A 68 1.38 22.76 1.44
C ARG A 68 1.23 21.44 0.64
N ASP A 69 0.44 20.48 1.14
CA ASP A 69 0.04 19.30 0.39
C ASP A 69 -1.26 19.56 -0.37
N SER A 70 -1.34 19.06 -1.61
CA SER A 70 -2.59 19.00 -2.39
C SER A 70 -3.22 17.60 -2.38
N ILE A 71 -2.48 16.59 -1.92
CA ILE A 71 -2.80 15.17 -2.10
C ILE A 71 -3.48 14.57 -0.86
N SER A 72 -3.31 15.12 0.35
CA SER A 72 -3.90 14.51 1.55
C SER A 72 -5.42 14.63 1.55
N ALA A 73 -6.09 13.53 1.89
CA ALA A 73 -7.54 13.49 1.96
C ALA A 73 -8.08 14.35 3.11
N GLY A 74 -9.35 14.75 3.02
CA GLY A 74 -10.00 15.58 4.05
C GLY A 74 -9.93 14.97 5.46
N TRP A 75 -10.11 13.65 5.59
CA TRP A 75 -10.01 12.96 6.88
C TRP A 75 -8.59 13.03 7.46
N MET A 76 -7.56 12.83 6.64
CA MET A 76 -6.17 12.97 7.07
C MET A 76 -5.91 14.38 7.62
N ARG A 77 -6.40 15.42 6.92
CA ARG A 77 -6.22 16.82 7.36
C ARG A 77 -6.96 17.13 8.66
N ARG A 78 -8.09 16.46 8.92
CA ARG A 78 -8.84 16.63 10.18
C ARG A 78 -8.16 15.94 11.36
N GLU A 79 -7.63 14.73 11.15
CA GLU A 79 -7.22 13.85 12.26
C GLU A 79 -5.70 13.77 12.46
N HIS A 80 -4.92 14.10 11.42
CA HIS A 80 -3.47 13.87 11.40
C HIS A 80 -2.69 15.08 10.88
N LYS A 81 -3.24 16.30 11.00
CA LYS A 81 -2.54 17.53 10.63
C LYS A 81 -1.17 17.63 11.31
N GLY A 82 -0.14 17.91 10.53
CA GLY A 82 1.26 17.98 10.98
C GLY A 82 1.99 16.64 10.99
N ARG A 83 1.29 15.50 10.91
CA ARG A 83 1.92 14.19 10.78
C ARG A 83 2.43 13.98 9.36
N ALA A 84 3.52 13.24 9.22
CA ALA A 84 4.09 12.91 7.93
C ALA A 84 3.78 11.48 7.48
N TYR A 85 3.77 11.26 6.18
CA TYR A 85 3.72 9.95 5.57
C TYR A 85 4.63 9.86 4.34
N TYR A 86 5.01 8.64 3.97
CA TYR A 86 5.66 8.34 2.71
C TYR A 86 4.65 7.78 1.72
N LEU A 87 4.63 8.34 0.52
CA LEU A 87 3.93 7.85 -0.65
C LEU A 87 4.91 7.02 -1.50
N VAL A 88 4.51 5.81 -1.88
CA VAL A 88 5.24 4.97 -2.85
C VAL A 88 4.34 4.72 -4.05
N GLU A 89 4.70 5.27 -5.20
CA GLU A 89 3.96 5.12 -6.45
C GLU A 89 4.59 4.06 -7.37
N PHE A 90 3.72 3.19 -7.89
CA PHE A 90 3.98 2.24 -8.94
C PHE A 90 3.54 2.87 -10.27
N PRO A 91 4.49 3.36 -11.08
CA PRO A 91 4.17 3.84 -12.42
C PRO A 91 3.73 2.71 -13.35
N TYR A 92 3.05 3.10 -14.44
CA TYR A 92 2.65 2.22 -15.53
C TYR A 92 3.19 2.70 -16.88
N ASP A 93 2.99 1.88 -17.90
CA ASP A 93 3.23 2.27 -19.29
C ASP A 93 1.91 2.68 -19.97
N PRO A 94 1.70 3.98 -20.24
CA PRO A 94 0.47 4.45 -20.87
C PRO A 94 0.33 4.01 -22.34
N ASN A 95 1.41 3.52 -22.96
CA ASN A 95 1.34 2.93 -24.31
C ASN A 95 0.84 1.48 -24.29
N TYR A 96 0.80 0.84 -23.11
CA TYR A 96 0.43 -0.56 -22.96
C TYR A 96 -0.96 -0.76 -22.36
N GLU A 97 -1.35 0.06 -21.39
CA GLU A 97 -2.64 -0.02 -20.71
C GLU A 97 -3.09 1.37 -20.27
N TYR A 98 -4.33 1.50 -19.83
CA TYR A 98 -4.85 2.73 -19.25
C TYR A 98 -5.17 2.56 -17.76
N PHE A 99 -4.74 3.54 -16.97
CA PHE A 99 -5.16 3.73 -15.59
C PHE A 99 -5.67 5.16 -15.40
N HIS A 100 -6.94 5.28 -15.02
CA HIS A 100 -7.61 6.56 -14.81
C HIS A 100 -6.86 7.49 -13.85
N ALA A 101 -6.26 6.93 -12.78
CA ALA A 101 -5.57 7.71 -11.77
C ALA A 101 -4.16 8.19 -12.19
N GLY A 102 -3.64 7.75 -13.36
CA GLY A 102 -2.30 8.13 -13.84
C GLY A 102 -1.14 7.34 -13.21
N PHE A 103 -1.42 6.29 -12.44
CA PHE A 103 -0.45 5.36 -11.87
C PHE A 103 -1.06 3.95 -11.78
N ALA A 104 -0.25 2.91 -11.61
CA ALA A 104 -0.76 1.56 -11.37
C ALA A 104 -1.22 1.36 -9.92
N ALA A 105 -0.42 1.80 -8.96
CA ALA A 105 -0.77 1.79 -7.54
C ALA A 105 -0.01 2.86 -6.75
N ARG A 106 -0.55 3.25 -5.60
CA ARG A 106 0.07 4.11 -4.59
C ARG A 106 -0.12 3.49 -3.22
N VAL A 107 0.95 3.35 -2.45
CA VAL A 107 0.91 2.87 -1.06
C VAL A 107 1.39 3.98 -0.13
N TYR A 108 0.68 4.16 0.98
CA TYR A 108 0.89 5.24 1.93
C TYR A 108 1.32 4.66 3.27
N PHE A 109 2.46 5.12 3.78
CA PHE A 109 3.06 4.66 5.03
C PHE A 109 3.17 5.80 6.00
N TRP A 110 2.71 5.62 7.23
CA TRP A 110 2.98 6.59 8.29
C TRP A 110 4.50 6.74 8.49
N ALA A 111 5.01 7.97 8.53
CA ALA A 111 6.45 8.21 8.58
C ALA A 111 7.06 7.85 9.95
N ASP A 112 6.28 8.04 11.02
CA ASP A 112 6.65 7.77 12.40
C ASP A 112 6.61 6.29 12.76
N THR A 113 5.81 5.47 12.07
CA THR A 113 5.66 4.03 12.38
C THR A 113 6.06 3.07 11.26
N GLY A 114 6.17 3.56 10.03
CA GLY A 114 6.43 2.72 8.85
C GLY A 114 5.27 1.80 8.47
N ILE A 115 4.13 1.90 9.15
CA ILE A 115 2.95 1.08 8.90
C ILE A 115 2.22 1.62 7.67
N ALA A 116 1.86 0.71 6.75
CA ALA A 116 1.02 1.06 5.61
C ALA A 116 -0.42 1.26 6.08
N PHE A 117 -1.03 2.40 5.78
CA PHE A 117 -2.40 2.72 6.21
C PHE A 117 -3.38 2.87 5.05
N GLN A 118 -2.88 3.04 3.82
CA GLN A 118 -3.72 3.14 2.64
C GLN A 118 -3.03 2.55 1.41
N VAL A 119 -3.83 2.00 0.49
CA VAL A 119 -3.42 1.65 -0.87
C VAL A 119 -4.49 2.15 -1.86
N VAL A 120 -4.07 2.78 -2.94
CA VAL A 120 -4.92 3.25 -4.04
C VAL A 120 -4.43 2.67 -5.34
N PHE A 121 -5.34 2.23 -6.20
CA PHE A 121 -5.07 1.58 -7.46
C PHE A 121 -5.41 2.48 -8.66
N GLY A 122 -4.88 2.13 -9.82
CA GLY A 122 -4.98 2.94 -11.03
C GLY A 122 -6.41 3.15 -11.55
N ASN A 123 -7.38 2.36 -11.08
CA ASN A 123 -8.80 2.58 -11.34
C ASN A 123 -9.42 3.71 -10.49
N GLY A 124 -8.66 4.31 -9.56
CA GLY A 124 -9.12 5.39 -8.68
C GLY A 124 -9.68 4.91 -7.33
N TRP A 125 -9.81 3.59 -7.13
CA TRP A 125 -10.31 3.00 -5.88
C TRP A 125 -9.16 2.45 -5.03
N GLY A 126 -9.46 2.12 -3.78
CA GLY A 126 -8.45 1.65 -2.85
C GLY A 126 -9.01 1.27 -1.50
N PHE A 127 -8.11 0.84 -0.61
CA PHE A 127 -8.43 0.53 0.78
C PHE A 127 -7.75 1.54 1.70
N VAL A 128 -8.54 2.09 2.61
CA VAL A 128 -8.07 2.93 3.73
C VAL A 128 -8.01 2.10 5.00
N GLU A 129 -7.35 2.64 6.03
CA GLU A 129 -7.24 2.05 7.36
C GLU A 129 -6.74 0.59 7.32
N ILE A 130 -5.83 0.27 6.38
CA ILE A 130 -5.28 -1.09 6.27
C ILE A 130 -4.35 -1.43 7.46
N ASP A 131 -3.96 -0.41 8.22
CA ASP A 131 -3.25 -0.48 9.50
C ASP A 131 -4.16 -0.90 10.68
N GLN A 132 -5.47 -1.02 10.46
CA GLN A 132 -6.46 -1.43 11.46
C GLN A 132 -7.15 -2.73 11.02
N PRO A 133 -6.42 -3.86 10.92
CA PRO A 133 -6.95 -5.12 10.36
C PRO A 133 -8.14 -5.67 11.16
N GLU A 134 -8.20 -5.36 12.46
CA GLU A 134 -9.28 -5.71 13.38
C GLU A 134 -10.66 -5.22 12.90
N LYS A 135 -10.71 -4.09 12.18
CA LYS A 135 -11.97 -3.54 11.64
C LYS A 135 -12.54 -4.36 10.46
N TYR A 136 -11.73 -5.21 9.83
CA TYR A 136 -12.06 -5.86 8.56
C TYR A 136 -11.76 -7.37 8.56
N LYS A 137 -11.74 -8.00 9.75
CA LYS A 137 -11.31 -9.41 9.95
C LYS A 137 -12.00 -10.44 9.05
N ASP A 138 -13.23 -10.16 8.61
CA ASP A 138 -14.05 -11.09 7.83
C ASP A 138 -14.13 -10.73 6.34
N GLN A 139 -13.32 -9.79 5.86
CA GLN A 139 -13.36 -9.31 4.48
C GLN A 139 -12.05 -9.57 3.75
N GLU A 140 -12.11 -10.44 2.74
CA GLU A 140 -11.05 -10.53 1.75
C GLU A 140 -11.06 -9.23 0.92
N ARG A 141 -10.01 -8.43 1.08
CA ARG A 141 -9.86 -7.13 0.42
C ARG A 141 -8.91 -7.28 -0.76
N ILE A 142 -9.43 -7.70 -1.90
CA ILE A 142 -8.70 -7.74 -3.17
C ILE A 142 -9.40 -6.82 -4.16
N MET A 143 -8.65 -5.89 -4.72
CA MET A 143 -9.06 -5.05 -5.83
C MET A 143 -8.73 -5.76 -7.13
N GLU A 144 -9.75 -6.19 -7.84
CA GLU A 144 -9.61 -6.77 -9.16
C GLU A 144 -9.30 -5.69 -10.20
N TYR A 145 -8.65 -6.11 -11.28
CA TYR A 145 -8.41 -5.26 -12.44
C TYR A 145 -8.68 -6.03 -13.72
N GLU A 146 -9.57 -5.49 -14.53
CA GLU A 146 -9.66 -5.86 -15.94
C GLU A 146 -8.81 -4.88 -16.75
N ARG A 147 -7.84 -5.40 -17.51
CA ARG A 147 -6.93 -4.59 -18.31
C ARG A 147 -7.71 -3.70 -19.27
N GLN A 148 -7.47 -2.40 -19.18
CA GLN A 148 -8.00 -1.42 -20.13
C GLN A 148 -6.94 -1.10 -21.18
N PRO A 149 -7.30 -1.10 -22.48
CA PRO A 149 -6.38 -0.70 -23.52
C PRO A 149 -5.96 0.77 -23.34
N PRO A 150 -4.81 1.19 -23.89
CA PRO A 150 -4.39 2.58 -23.90
C PRO A 150 -5.51 3.52 -24.35
N LYS A 151 -5.63 4.68 -23.71
CA LYS A 151 -6.59 5.70 -24.14
C LYS A 151 -6.15 6.19 -25.53
N LYS A 152 -7.05 6.14 -26.52
CA LYS A 152 -6.79 6.77 -27.82
C LYS A 152 -6.49 8.25 -27.57
N GLN A 153 -5.38 8.74 -28.11
CA GLN A 153 -5.12 10.16 -28.15
C GLN A 153 -6.13 10.72 -29.16
N GLU A 154 -7.08 11.53 -28.68
CA GLU A 154 -7.88 12.36 -29.58
C GLU A 154 -6.93 13.46 -30.09
N GLU A 155 -6.61 13.40 -31.39
CA GLU A 155 -5.81 14.41 -32.10
C GLU A 155 -6.53 15.76 -32.18
#